data_AF-A0A7Z0WI39-F1
#
_entry.id   AF-A0A7Z0WI39-F1
#
_cell.length_a   1.000
_cell.length_b   1.000
_cell.length_c   1.000
_cell.angle_alpha   90.00
_cell.angle_beta   90.00
_cell.angle_gamma   90.00
#
_symmetry.space_group_name_H-M   'P 1'
#
loop_
_entity.id
_entity.type
_entity.pdbx_description
1 polymer ?
#
loop_
_entity_poly.entity_id
_entity_poly.type
_entity_poly.pdbx_seq_one_letter_code
_entity_poly.pdbx_strand_id
1 'polypeptide(L)'
;MEVVFVYPSGDPVLPGYPLIVPVGTIDRRLVSWFEGQLIDGQVVALAPGVYTPFNPVVPDLVDYLVGPSSGDCAVREKFFPESGGACWDGVQRGSAEP
;
A
#
# COMPACT_ATOMS: atom_id res chain seq x y z
N MET A 1 20.42 11.68 -13.52
CA MET A 1 20.37 10.98 -12.22
C MET A 1 18.96 10.45 -12.11
N GLU A 2 18.78 9.14 -12.17
CA GLU A 2 17.46 8.54 -11.96
C GLU A 2 17.16 8.64 -10.46
N VAL A 3 16.05 9.26 -10.09
CA VAL A 3 15.64 9.31 -8.69
C VAL A 3 15.18 7.91 -8.33
N VAL A 4 15.97 7.22 -7.52
CA VAL A 4 15.59 5.91 -6.97
C VAL A 4 14.78 6.16 -5.72
N PHE A 5 13.49 5.86 -5.78
CA PHE A 5 12.64 5.83 -4.59
C PHE A 5 12.92 4.57 -3.78
N VAL A 6 12.88 4.70 -2.46
CA VAL A 6 13.12 3.60 -1.52
C VAL A 6 11.96 3.48 -0.54
N TYR A 7 11.71 2.25 -0.11
CA TYR A 7 10.85 1.97 1.03
C TYR A 7 11.53 2.38 2.36
N PRO A 8 10.79 2.43 3.47
CA PRO A 8 11.37 2.65 4.79
C PRO A 8 12.46 1.63 5.18
N SER A 9 12.42 0.41 4.63
CA SER A 9 13.49 -0.58 4.81
C SER A 9 14.82 -0.21 4.13
N GLY A 10 14.81 0.78 3.24
CA GLY A 10 15.95 1.14 2.38
C GLY A 10 16.00 0.34 1.06
N ASP A 11 15.12 -0.65 0.88
CA ASP A 11 14.99 -1.37 -0.38
C ASP A 11 14.45 -0.44 -1.49
N PRO A 12 14.85 -0.64 -2.76
CA PRO A 12 14.27 0.09 -3.87
C PRO A 12 12.78 -0.23 -4.00
N VAL A 13 11.99 0.79 -4.36
CA VAL A 13 10.56 0.63 -4.63
C VAL A 13 10.35 -0.36 -5.78
N LEU A 14 9.40 -1.27 -5.62
CA LEU A 14 9.12 -2.29 -6.62
C LEU A 14 8.56 -1.66 -7.91
N PRO A 15 8.96 -2.14 -9.10
CA PRO A 15 8.43 -1.63 -10.36
C PRO A 15 6.90 -1.67 -10.41
N GLY A 16 6.28 -0.55 -10.80
CA GLY A 16 4.82 -0.41 -10.87
C GLY A 16 4.16 0.04 -9.56
N TYR A 17 4.92 0.28 -8.49
CA TYR A 17 4.44 0.84 -7.23
C TYR A 17 5.07 2.21 -6.96
N PRO A 18 4.42 3.07 -6.15
CA PRO A 18 3.03 2.97 -5.71
C PRO A 18 2.04 3.27 -6.85
N LEU A 19 0.83 2.70 -6.78
CA LEU A 19 -0.24 2.93 -7.76
C LEU A 19 -1.62 2.95 -7.10
N ILE A 20 -2.59 3.66 -7.69
CA ILE A 20 -3.98 3.65 -7.23
C ILE A 20 -4.69 2.41 -7.81
N VAL A 21 -5.38 1.66 -6.95
CA VAL A 21 -6.24 0.54 -7.36
C VAL A 21 -7.64 0.67 -6.74
N PRO A 22 -8.68 0.12 -7.39
CA PRO A 22 -10.01 0.07 -6.78
C PRO A 22 -10.02 -0.88 -5.58
N VAL A 23 -10.64 -0.47 -4.48
CA VAL A 23 -10.74 -1.25 -3.25
C VAL A 23 -11.44 -2.60 -3.45
N GLY A 24 -12.31 -2.73 -4.46
CA GLY A 24 -12.95 -4.01 -4.80
C GLY A 24 -12.01 -5.07 -5.37
N THR A 25 -10.73 -4.74 -5.59
CA THR A 25 -9.73 -5.65 -6.15
C THR A 25 -8.83 -6.31 -5.09
N ILE A 26 -8.90 -5.86 -3.83
CA ILE A 26 -8.01 -6.28 -2.75
C ILE A 26 -8.70 -7.25 -1.78
N ASP A 27 -7.94 -7.84 -0.85
CA ASP A 27 -8.45 -8.76 0.17
C ASP A 27 -9.54 -8.10 1.04
N ARG A 28 -10.67 -8.79 1.23
CA ARG A 28 -11.83 -8.30 2.00
C ARG A 28 -11.48 -7.82 3.42
N ARG A 29 -10.44 -8.39 4.06
CA ARG A 29 -10.00 -7.98 5.41
C ARG A 29 -9.49 -6.55 5.41
N LEU A 30 -8.78 -6.17 4.35
CA LEU A 30 -8.32 -4.80 4.14
C LEU A 30 -9.47 -3.87 3.77
N VAL A 31 -10.40 -4.33 2.93
CA VAL A 31 -11.60 -3.56 2.60
C VAL A 31 -12.35 -3.17 3.88
N SER A 32 -12.62 -4.14 4.76
CA SER A 32 -13.27 -3.88 6.04
C SER A 32 -12.43 -3.03 6.99
N TRP A 33 -11.10 -3.17 6.97
CA TRP A 33 -10.21 -2.32 7.77
C TRP A 33 -10.22 -0.84 7.34
N PHE A 34 -10.39 -0.58 6.05
CA PHE A 34 -10.45 0.77 5.50
C PHE A 34 -11.85 1.38 5.48
N GLU A 35 -12.88 0.68 5.99
CA GLU A 35 -14.23 1.22 6.08
C GLU A 35 -14.24 2.59 6.79
N GLY A 36 -14.94 3.57 6.19
CA GLY A 36 -15.00 4.95 6.69
C GLY A 36 -13.79 5.83 6.36
N GLN A 37 -12.72 5.29 5.78
CA GLN A 37 -11.51 6.04 5.38
C GLN A 37 -11.38 6.21 3.85
N LEU A 38 -12.17 5.45 3.09
CA LEU A 38 -12.10 5.41 1.63
C LEU A 38 -12.76 6.63 0.99
N ILE A 39 -12.07 7.24 0.05
CA ILE A 39 -12.61 8.24 -0.87
C ILE A 39 -12.73 7.57 -2.24
N ASP A 40 -13.93 7.63 -2.82
CA ASP A 40 -14.28 7.04 -4.13
C ASP A 40 -13.90 5.54 -4.30
N GLY A 41 -13.78 4.81 -3.19
CA GLY A 41 -13.40 3.40 -3.20
C GLY A 41 -11.99 3.15 -3.73
N GLN A 42 -11.07 4.10 -3.53
CA GLN A 42 -9.69 4.01 -4.00
C GLN A 42 -8.71 3.77 -2.83
N VAL A 43 -7.70 2.95 -3.11
CA VAL A 43 -6.53 2.75 -2.24
C VAL A 43 -5.26 2.92 -3.04
N VAL A 44 -4.16 3.23 -2.37
CA VAL A 44 -2.82 3.18 -2.95
C VAL A 44 -2.20 1.84 -2.58
N ALA A 45 -1.86 1.03 -3.58
CA ALA A 45 -1.01 -0.14 -3.39
C ALA A 45 0.45 0.33 -3.30
N LEU A 46 1.11 0.00 -2.19
CA LEU A 46 2.47 0.42 -1.86
C LEU A 46 3.50 -0.66 -2.19
N ALA A 47 3.11 -1.91 -2.01
CA ALA A 47 3.83 -3.12 -2.38
C ALA A 47 2.79 -4.25 -2.58
N PRO A 48 3.16 -5.40 -3.17
CA PRO A 48 2.24 -6.51 -3.38
C PRO A 48 1.46 -6.88 -2.10
N GLY A 49 0.15 -6.65 -2.09
CA GLY A 49 -0.68 -6.98 -0.93
C GLY A 49 -0.55 -6.00 0.26
N VAL A 50 0.04 -4.82 0.07
CA VAL A 50 0.17 -3.76 1.09
C VAL A 50 -0.40 -2.45 0.56
N TYR A 51 -1.30 -1.85 1.32
CA TYR A 51 -2.14 -0.75 0.87
C TYR A 51 -2.34 0.32 1.94
N THR A 52 -2.86 1.45 1.51
CA THR A 52 -3.34 2.54 2.37
C THR A 52 -4.49 3.29 1.65
N PRO A 53 -5.46 3.88 2.35
CA PRO A 53 -6.53 4.64 1.70
C PRO A 53 -5.99 5.80 0.87
N PHE A 54 -6.54 6.00 -0.33
CA PHE A 54 -6.17 7.16 -1.15
C PHE A 54 -6.77 8.44 -0.55
N ASN A 55 -5.94 9.48 -0.46
CA ASN A 55 -6.31 10.83 -0.03
C ASN A 55 -6.03 11.84 -1.17
N PRO A 56 -7.05 12.46 -1.77
CA PRO A 56 -6.88 13.41 -2.88
C PRO A 56 -6.12 14.69 -2.49
N VAL A 57 -5.97 14.97 -1.19
CA VAL A 57 -5.16 16.10 -0.68
C VAL A 57 -3.66 15.79 -0.74
N VAL A 58 -3.28 14.51 -0.81
CA VAL A 58 -1.91 14.04 -1.01
C VAL A 58 -1.84 13.37 -2.40
N PRO A 59 -1.67 14.15 -3.48
CA PRO A 59 -1.74 13.64 -4.84
C PRO A 59 -0.48 12.88 -5.27
N ASP A 60 0.67 13.14 -4.64
CA ASP A 60 1.91 12.42 -4.92
C ASP A 60 1.88 11.06 -4.23
N LEU A 61 1.90 9.97 -5.02
CA LEU A 61 1.83 8.62 -4.47
C LEU A 61 3.11 8.24 -3.74
N VAL A 62 4.24 8.86 -4.05
CA VAL A 62 5.53 8.60 -3.38
C VAL A 62 5.45 8.96 -1.90
N ASP A 63 4.68 9.99 -1.55
CA ASP A 63 4.50 10.42 -0.16
C ASP A 63 3.85 9.34 0.72
N TYR A 64 3.13 8.38 0.15
CA TYR A 64 2.53 7.27 0.90
C TYR A 64 3.54 6.18 1.30
N LEU A 65 4.74 6.17 0.72
CA LEU A 65 5.75 5.16 1.02
C LEU A 65 6.28 5.26 2.46
N VAL A 66 6.08 6.40 3.13
CA VAL A 66 6.43 6.57 4.56
C VAL A 66 5.42 5.91 5.51
N GLY A 67 4.28 5.45 4.99
CA GLY A 67 3.20 4.83 5.76
C GLY A 67 2.19 5.85 6.34
N PRO A 68 1.17 5.37 7.07
CA PRO A 68 0.94 3.99 7.51
C PRO A 68 0.64 3.03 6.36
N SER A 69 0.94 1.74 6.57
CA SER A 69 0.75 0.68 5.58
C SER A 69 0.03 -0.51 6.20
N SER A 70 -0.96 -1.08 5.51
CA SER A 70 -1.71 -2.25 6.00
C SER A 70 -1.81 -3.32 4.92
N GLY A 71 -1.62 -4.59 5.29
CA GLY A 71 -1.53 -5.65 4.28
C GLY A 71 -0.95 -6.97 4.76
N ASP A 72 -0.23 -7.65 3.88
CA ASP A 72 0.48 -8.87 4.23
C ASP A 72 1.56 -8.63 5.30
N CYS A 73 1.59 -9.45 6.35
CA CYS A 73 2.55 -9.28 7.45
C CYS A 73 4.01 -9.40 6.99
N ALA A 74 4.34 -10.37 6.12
CA ALA A 74 5.71 -10.59 5.68
C ALA A 74 6.19 -9.47 4.74
N VAL A 75 5.33 -9.02 3.81
CA VAL A 75 5.65 -7.91 2.90
C VAL A 75 5.79 -6.60 3.69
N ARG A 76 4.89 -6.34 4.64
CA ARG A 76 4.95 -5.14 5.47
C ARG A 76 6.18 -5.14 6.38
N GLU A 77 6.50 -6.24 7.03
CA GLU A 77 7.71 -6.35 7.87
C GLU A 77 8.98 -6.15 7.05
N LYS A 78 9.02 -6.67 5.82
CA LYS A 78 10.15 -6.50 4.92
C LYS A 78 10.36 -5.06 4.49
N PHE A 79 9.32 -4.40 3.97
CA PHE A 79 9.47 -3.09 3.31
C PHE A 79 9.12 -1.91 4.20
N PHE A 80 8.21 -2.08 5.16
CA PHE A 80 7.71 -1.03 6.04
C PHE A 80 7.83 -1.40 7.53
N PRO A 81 9.01 -1.83 8.01
CA PRO A 81 9.20 -2.42 9.34
C PRO A 81 8.76 -1.51 10.50
N GLU A 82 8.90 -0.20 10.32
CA GLU A 82 8.57 0.81 11.34
C GLU A 82 7.25 1.53 11.06
N SER A 83 6.56 1.18 9.98
CA SER A 83 5.28 1.81 9.67
C SER A 83 4.17 1.30 10.58
N GLY A 84 3.32 2.22 11.04
CA GLY A 84 2.05 1.87 11.66
C GLY A 84 1.09 1.20 10.67
N GLY A 85 -0.01 0.64 11.19
CA GLY A 85 -1.03 -0.06 10.41
C GLY A 85 -1.28 -1.48 10.90
N ALA A 86 -2.14 -2.21 10.20
CA ALA A 86 -2.51 -3.58 10.53
C ALA A 86 -1.95 -4.57 9.51
N CYS A 87 -1.75 -5.82 9.91
CA CYS A 87 -1.36 -6.86 8.96
C CYS A 87 -2.11 -8.17 9.18
N TRP A 88 -2.18 -8.96 8.11
CA TRP A 88 -2.75 -10.30 8.11
C TRP A 88 -1.88 -11.23 7.27
N ASP A 89 -1.78 -12.49 7.68
CA ASP A 89 -1.07 -13.48 6.88
C ASP A 89 -1.84 -13.84 5.61
N GLY A 90 -1.09 -14.04 4.53
CA GLY A 90 -1.58 -14.57 3.26
C GLY A 90 -2.41 -13.59 2.45
N VAL A 91 -2.28 -12.28 2.71
CA VAL A 91 -2.85 -11.26 1.82
C VAL A 91 -2.03 -11.27 0.53
N GLN A 92 -2.71 -11.41 -0.60
CA GLN A 92 -2.06 -11.35 -1.91
C GLN A 92 -2.25 -9.96 -2.53
N ARG A 93 -1.46 -9.68 -3.57
CA ARG A 93 -1.75 -8.55 -4.47
C ARG A 93 -3.16 -8.70 -5.05
N GLY A 94 -3.87 -7.59 -5.15
CA GLY A 94 -5.15 -7.48 -5.80
C GLY A 94 -5.03 -7.70 -7.32
N SER A 95 -6.19 -7.90 -7.95
CA SER A 95 -6.26 -8.22 -9.38
C SER A 95 -5.90 -7.05 -10.31
N ALA A 96 -5.81 -5.82 -9.78
CA ALA A 96 -5.41 -4.62 -10.51
C ALA A 96 -3.92 -4.25 -10.34
N GLU A 97 -3.17 -5.01 -9.54
CA GLU A 97 -1.71 -4.87 -9.41
C GLU A 97 -0.96 -5.63 -10.52
N PRO A 98 0.24 -5.17 -10.92
CA PRO A 98 1.12 -5.88 -11.84
C PRO A 98 1.64 -7.20 -11.27
#